data_AF-A0A8T4TLS7-F1
#
_entry.id   AF-A0A8T4TLS7-F1
#
_cell.length_a   1.000
_cell.length_b   1.000
_cell.length_c   1.000
_cell.angle_alpha   90.00
_cell.angle_beta   90.00
_cell.angle_gamma   90.00
#
_symmetry.space_group_name_H-M   'P 1'
#
loop_
_entity.id
_entity.type
_entity.pdbx_description
1 polymer ?
#
loop_
_entity_poly.entity_id
_entity_poly.type
_entity_poly.pdbx_seq_one_letter_code
_entity_poly.pdbx_strand_id
1 'polypeptide(L)'
;MKTKDVLFFDKDHTLGEFSKIDKGLYPRVIDFLNNQFEKGIGLYIATDAGEAGRKHLEKIDFLLDGYFGREKIGSERGTLYVLPDGNIRRLYDDYCSRCSLLPEKKQSRLNDLLYKLADMKDDFSLSIDKRKEIERRLEKFWKKWGRLVHSATKEPFDDSTIYVNPNAEACGCAAFSKDIYLAKRLIDPVNYSDLRSVMVGDFGDEGVSLSDPETPLIVISNGVRSGEWHYISSMVDRLFSSQDEKPWQVYDRIFAGSSIVGNNERSCSLDGLKFRLKNRMEILSGRDSLARLVYCE
;
A
#
# COMPACT_ATOMS: atom_id res chain seq x y z
N MET A 1 -5.81 -22.72 -8.32
CA MET A 1 -4.44 -22.16 -8.17
C MET A 1 -4.11 -22.15 -6.70
N LYS A 2 -2.84 -22.32 -6.31
CA LYS A 2 -2.43 -22.09 -4.91
C LYS A 2 -2.53 -20.59 -4.64
N THR A 3 -3.11 -20.24 -3.50
CA THR A 3 -3.16 -18.87 -2.98
C THR A 3 -1.74 -18.34 -2.79
N LYS A 4 -1.44 -17.12 -3.25
CA LYS A 4 -0.10 -16.53 -3.14
C LYS A 4 0.01 -15.71 -1.85
N ASP A 5 1.01 -16.03 -1.04
CA ASP A 5 1.35 -15.29 0.17
C ASP A 5 2.36 -14.18 -0.16
N VAL A 6 2.12 -12.99 0.38
CA VAL A 6 2.87 -11.78 0.06
C VAL A 6 3.21 -10.99 1.33
N LEU A 7 4.47 -10.56 1.46
CA LEU A 7 4.92 -9.64 2.49
C LEU A 7 5.27 -8.29 1.87
N PHE A 8 4.67 -7.23 2.42
CA PHE A 8 5.05 -5.86 2.15
C PHE A 8 5.97 -5.33 3.25
N PHE A 9 6.99 -4.57 2.88
CA PHE A 9 7.90 -3.92 3.81
C PHE A 9 7.95 -2.42 3.53
N ASP A 10 7.92 -1.58 4.56
CA ASP A 10 8.54 -0.27 4.40
C ASP A 10 10.07 -0.43 4.35
N LYS A 11 10.73 0.54 3.74
CA LYS A 11 12.18 0.60 3.65
C LYS A 11 12.78 1.23 4.90
N ASP A 12 12.51 2.53 5.08
CA ASP A 12 13.14 3.34 6.13
C ASP A 12 12.57 2.96 7.50
N HIS A 13 13.45 2.85 8.49
CA HIS A 13 13.10 2.50 9.88
C HIS A 13 12.45 1.12 10.09
N THR A 14 12.31 0.34 9.01
CA THR A 14 11.81 -1.03 8.98
C THR A 14 12.91 -2.01 8.58
N LEU A 15 13.39 -1.96 7.33
CA LEU A 15 14.49 -2.81 6.87
C LEU A 15 15.86 -2.25 7.25
N GLY A 16 15.96 -0.94 7.46
CA GLY A 16 17.20 -0.28 7.83
C GLY A 16 17.02 1.21 8.06
N GLU A 17 18.10 1.88 8.45
CA GLU A 17 18.12 3.34 8.59
C GLU A 17 19.03 3.89 7.51
N PHE A 18 18.47 4.56 6.51
CA PHE A 18 19.23 4.96 5.30
C PHE A 18 19.35 6.48 5.13
N SER A 19 18.86 7.25 6.11
CA SER A 19 18.96 8.71 6.14
C SER A 19 20.33 9.21 6.64
N LYS A 20 21.21 8.31 7.07
CA LYS A 20 22.54 8.62 7.63
C LYS A 20 23.63 7.90 6.84
N ILE A 21 24.76 8.58 6.65
CA ILE A 21 25.87 8.18 5.77
C ILE A 21 26.44 6.79 6.10
N ASP A 22 26.36 6.34 7.36
CA ASP A 22 26.96 5.08 7.84
C ASP A 22 25.92 4.03 8.28
N LYS A 23 24.64 4.17 7.91
CA LYS A 23 23.60 3.21 8.30
C LYS A 23 22.97 2.55 7.08
N GLY A 24 22.70 1.25 7.24
CA GLY A 24 22.17 0.36 6.19
C GLY A 24 21.09 -0.56 6.75
N LEU A 25 20.99 -1.76 6.19
CA LEU A 25 20.07 -2.79 6.69
C LEU A 25 20.33 -3.08 8.16
N TYR A 26 19.26 -3.29 8.94
CA TYR A 26 19.37 -3.77 10.31
C TYR A 26 20.00 -5.17 10.35
N PRO A 27 20.63 -5.57 11.47
CA PRO A 27 21.19 -6.91 11.62
C PRO A 27 20.16 -8.00 11.33
N ARG A 28 20.58 -9.07 10.66
CA ARG A 28 19.78 -10.28 10.33
C ARG A 28 18.57 -10.06 9.41
N VAL A 29 18.38 -8.87 8.83
CA VAL A 29 17.35 -8.64 7.80
C VAL A 29 17.50 -9.59 6.63
N ILE A 30 18.74 -9.77 6.14
CA ILE A 30 19.02 -10.64 4.99
C ILE A 30 18.64 -12.09 5.30
N ASP A 31 19.01 -12.58 6.49
CA ASP A 31 18.67 -13.95 6.93
C ASP A 31 17.15 -14.15 7.03
N PHE A 32 16.45 -13.14 7.57
CA PHE A 32 14.99 -13.13 7.65
C PHE A 32 14.36 -13.19 6.25
N LEU A 33 14.78 -12.32 5.32
CA LEU A 33 14.22 -12.26 3.97
C LEU A 33 14.50 -13.55 3.19
N ASN A 34 15.70 -14.12 3.29
CA ASN A 34 16.02 -15.43 2.71
C ASN A 34 15.07 -16.51 3.22
N ASN A 35 14.81 -16.56 4.53
CA ASN A 35 13.90 -17.55 5.09
C ASN A 35 12.47 -17.42 4.54
N GLN A 36 11.97 -16.19 4.36
CA GLN A 36 10.64 -15.97 3.78
C GLN A 36 10.61 -16.32 2.29
N PHE A 37 11.66 -15.98 1.55
CA PHE A 37 11.82 -16.32 0.14
C PHE A 37 11.85 -17.84 -0.08
N GLU A 38 12.59 -18.59 0.76
CA GLU A 38 12.64 -20.06 0.73
C GLU A 38 11.27 -20.72 1.01
N LYS A 39 10.41 -20.05 1.79
CA LYS A 39 9.02 -20.46 2.02
C LYS A 39 8.10 -20.17 0.83
N GLY A 40 8.60 -19.53 -0.22
CA GLY A 40 7.84 -19.15 -1.41
C GLY A 40 6.92 -17.93 -1.20
N ILE A 41 7.20 -17.11 -0.17
CA ILE A 41 6.46 -15.88 0.09
C ILE A 41 7.01 -14.79 -0.83
N GLY A 42 6.12 -14.09 -1.54
CA GLY A 42 6.52 -12.97 -2.39
C GLY A 42 6.91 -11.74 -1.57
N LEU A 43 8.05 -11.12 -1.85
CA LEU A 43 8.60 -10.03 -1.04
C LEU A 43 8.56 -8.70 -1.79
N TYR A 44 7.83 -7.72 -1.26
CA TYR A 44 7.62 -6.42 -1.91
C TYR A 44 7.98 -5.26 -0.98
N ILE A 45 8.56 -4.20 -1.55
CA ILE A 45 8.79 -2.94 -0.83
C ILE A 45 7.64 -1.98 -1.15
N ALA A 46 7.07 -1.35 -0.13
CA ALA A 46 6.10 -0.27 -0.25
C ALA A 46 6.60 0.93 0.55
N THR A 47 7.18 1.92 -0.13
CA THR A 47 7.88 3.03 0.52
C THR A 47 7.62 4.37 -0.16
N ASP A 48 7.91 5.49 0.50
CA ASP A 48 7.88 6.82 -0.14
C ASP A 48 9.21 7.19 -0.82
N ALA A 49 10.24 6.36 -0.65
CA ALA A 49 11.55 6.55 -1.27
C ALA A 49 11.53 6.26 -2.79
N GLY A 50 12.49 6.85 -3.49
CA GLY A 50 12.71 6.63 -4.93
C GLY A 50 13.87 5.71 -5.27
N GLU A 51 14.41 5.84 -6.47
CA GLU A 51 15.55 5.11 -7.03
C GLU A 51 16.77 5.18 -6.10
N ALA A 52 17.05 6.34 -5.50
CA ALA A 52 18.08 6.45 -4.47
C ALA A 52 17.80 5.52 -3.28
N GLY A 53 16.54 5.39 -2.88
CA GLY A 53 16.10 4.45 -1.87
C GLY A 53 16.24 2.99 -2.33
N ARG A 54 15.93 2.68 -3.59
CA ARG A 54 16.15 1.34 -4.17
C ARG A 54 17.62 0.95 -4.17
N LYS A 55 18.53 1.88 -4.49
CA LYS A 55 19.99 1.63 -4.46
C LYS A 55 20.46 1.18 -3.08
N HIS A 56 19.86 1.67 -2.00
CA HIS A 56 20.17 1.22 -0.64
C HIS A 56 19.80 -0.25 -0.37
N LEU A 57 18.94 -0.83 -1.21
CA LEU A 57 18.47 -2.20 -1.12
C LEU A 57 19.19 -3.14 -2.10
N GLU A 58 20.23 -2.70 -2.79
CA GLU A 58 20.97 -3.52 -3.78
C GLU A 58 21.41 -4.89 -3.23
N LYS A 59 21.73 -4.95 -1.93
CA LYS A 59 22.16 -6.17 -1.23
C LYS A 59 21.05 -7.20 -1.05
N ILE A 60 19.79 -6.82 -1.24
CA ILE A 60 18.62 -7.69 -1.11
C ILE A 60 17.73 -7.69 -2.35
N ASP A 61 18.05 -6.91 -3.40
CA ASP A 61 17.22 -6.78 -4.61
C ASP A 61 16.92 -8.14 -5.26
N PHE A 62 17.87 -9.09 -5.17
CA PHE A 62 17.71 -10.45 -5.69
C PHE A 62 16.64 -11.30 -4.96
N LEU A 63 16.19 -10.86 -3.77
CA LEU A 63 15.13 -11.49 -2.98
C LEU A 63 13.76 -10.84 -3.21
N LEU A 64 13.72 -9.66 -3.83
CA LEU A 64 12.50 -8.86 -3.94
C LEU A 64 11.75 -9.18 -5.24
N ASP A 65 10.45 -9.43 -5.12
CA ASP A 65 9.51 -9.58 -6.24
C ASP A 65 9.00 -8.23 -6.75
N GLY A 66 9.18 -7.15 -5.98
CA GLY A 66 8.82 -5.83 -6.47
C GLY A 66 9.06 -4.68 -5.50
N TYR A 67 8.93 -3.48 -6.05
CA TYR A 67 9.21 -2.24 -5.36
C TYR A 67 8.18 -1.19 -5.76
N PHE A 68 7.50 -0.60 -4.79
CA PHE A 68 6.56 0.51 -4.95
C PHE A 68 7.14 1.73 -4.24
N GLY A 69 7.34 2.83 -4.98
CA GLY A 69 8.10 4.00 -4.52
C GLY A 69 7.70 5.29 -5.22
N ARG A 70 8.48 6.35 -5.02
CA ARG A 70 8.28 7.64 -5.69
C ARG A 70 9.56 8.13 -6.33
N GLU A 71 9.51 8.53 -7.59
CA GLU A 71 10.68 9.04 -8.29
C GLU A 71 10.44 10.39 -8.95
N LYS A 72 11.51 11.12 -9.20
CA LYS A 72 11.47 12.29 -10.06
C LYS A 72 11.68 11.84 -11.51
N ILE A 73 10.62 11.85 -12.32
CA ILE A 73 10.73 11.61 -13.76
C ILE A 73 10.57 12.94 -14.49
N GLY A 74 11.70 13.50 -14.95
CA GLY A 74 11.72 14.82 -15.59
C GLY A 74 11.49 15.95 -14.57
N SER A 75 10.56 16.86 -14.86
CA SER A 75 10.19 17.97 -13.95
C SER A 75 9.25 17.54 -12.83
N GLU A 76 8.59 16.38 -12.93
CA GLU A 76 7.53 15.95 -12.02
C GLU A 76 7.99 14.81 -11.12
N ARG A 77 7.57 14.85 -9.84
CA ARG A 77 7.67 13.71 -8.94
C ARG A 77 6.42 12.86 -9.11
N GLY A 78 6.59 11.58 -9.41
CA GLY A 78 5.51 10.63 -9.63
C GLY A 78 5.74 9.35 -8.85
N THR A 79 4.64 8.68 -8.52
CA THR A 79 4.65 7.36 -7.88
C THR A 79 4.93 6.28 -8.93
N LEU A 80 5.77 5.33 -8.59
CA LEU A 80 6.24 4.26 -9.48
C LEU A 80 6.15 2.89 -8.83
N TYR A 81 6.25 1.88 -9.67
CA TYR A 81 6.55 0.53 -9.23
C TYR A 81 7.45 -0.22 -10.22
N VAL A 82 8.11 -1.26 -9.72
CA VAL A 82 8.95 -2.20 -10.45
C VAL A 82 8.53 -3.60 -10.05
N LEU A 83 8.26 -4.46 -11.03
CA LEU A 83 7.95 -5.88 -10.86
C LEU A 83 9.13 -6.75 -11.33
N PRO A 84 9.07 -8.09 -11.27
CA PRO A 84 10.21 -8.94 -11.61
C PRO A 84 10.72 -8.81 -13.06
N ASP A 85 9.94 -8.16 -13.93
CA ASP A 85 10.36 -7.82 -15.30
C ASP A 85 11.38 -6.66 -15.35
N GLY A 86 11.65 -6.01 -14.22
CA GLY A 86 12.61 -4.92 -14.08
C GLY A 86 12.15 -3.59 -14.68
N ASN A 87 10.97 -3.53 -15.28
CA ASN A 87 10.47 -2.33 -15.93
C ASN A 87 9.97 -1.33 -14.89
N ILE A 88 10.46 -0.10 -14.98
CA ILE A 88 9.96 1.01 -14.17
C ILE A 88 8.63 1.49 -14.77
N ARG A 89 7.56 1.44 -13.98
CA ARG A 89 6.22 1.80 -14.41
C ARG A 89 5.62 2.87 -13.53
N ARG A 90 4.94 3.84 -14.15
CA ARG A 90 4.21 4.91 -13.46
C ARG A 90 2.94 4.31 -12.87
N LEU A 91 2.86 4.38 -11.54
CA LEU A 91 1.71 3.88 -10.81
C LEU A 91 0.44 4.57 -11.30
N TYR A 92 0.50 5.88 -11.54
CA TYR A 92 -0.63 6.62 -12.08
C TYR A 92 -1.09 6.10 -13.45
N ASP A 93 -0.18 5.72 -14.35
CA ASP A 93 -0.54 5.29 -15.71
C ASP A 93 -1.23 3.92 -15.70
N ASP A 94 -0.81 3.01 -14.82
CA ASP A 94 -1.38 1.67 -14.71
C ASP A 94 -2.60 1.61 -13.77
N TYR A 95 -2.63 2.44 -12.72
CA TYR A 95 -3.83 2.67 -11.90
C TYR A 95 -4.92 3.37 -12.71
N CYS A 96 -4.50 4.26 -13.61
CA CYS A 96 -5.33 4.79 -14.65
C CYS A 96 -5.33 3.83 -15.86
N SER A 97 -5.83 2.61 -15.69
CA SER A 97 -6.37 1.79 -16.80
C SER A 97 -7.41 2.56 -17.66
N ARG A 98 -7.82 3.74 -17.19
CA ARG A 98 -8.36 4.89 -17.91
C ARG A 98 -7.64 5.22 -19.23
N CYS A 99 -6.32 4.97 -19.36
CA CYS A 99 -5.48 5.49 -20.44
C CYS A 99 -5.43 4.65 -21.73
N SER A 100 -5.99 3.46 -21.75
CA SER A 100 -5.97 2.59 -22.95
C SER A 100 -7.34 2.41 -23.59
N LEU A 101 -8.37 3.09 -23.07
CA LEU A 101 -9.75 3.00 -23.57
C LEU A 101 -10.05 3.92 -24.76
N LEU A 102 -9.15 4.87 -25.04
CA LEU A 102 -9.25 5.79 -26.18
C LEU A 102 -7.90 5.89 -26.90
N PRO A 103 -7.89 6.17 -28.22
CA PRO A 103 -6.65 6.45 -28.94
C PRO A 103 -5.84 7.56 -28.25
N GLU A 104 -4.52 7.38 -28.17
CA GLU A 104 -3.56 8.25 -27.46
C GLU A 104 -3.80 9.75 -27.69
N LYS A 105 -4.00 10.16 -28.95
CA LYS A 105 -4.29 11.56 -29.32
C LYS A 105 -5.58 12.11 -28.71
N LYS A 106 -6.61 11.28 -28.57
CA LYS A 106 -7.90 11.67 -27.98
C LYS A 106 -7.78 11.76 -26.46
N GLN A 107 -6.96 10.91 -25.86
CA GLN A 107 -6.69 10.98 -24.45
C GLN A 107 -5.85 12.19 -24.07
N SER A 108 -4.74 12.45 -24.76
CA SER A 108 -3.91 13.65 -24.54
C SER A 108 -4.77 14.92 -24.56
N ARG A 109 -5.69 15.04 -25.52
CA ARG A 109 -6.64 16.16 -25.60
C ARG A 109 -7.61 16.24 -24.41
N LEU A 110 -8.03 15.10 -23.85
CA LEU A 110 -8.91 15.07 -22.68
C LEU A 110 -8.14 15.44 -21.41
N ASN A 111 -6.91 14.96 -21.26
CA ASN A 111 -6.02 15.31 -20.16
C ASN A 111 -5.72 16.83 -20.19
N ASP A 112 -5.36 17.39 -21.33
CA ASP A 112 -5.14 18.85 -21.49
C ASP A 112 -6.36 19.67 -21.09
N LEU A 113 -7.57 19.20 -21.43
CA LEU A 113 -8.81 19.85 -21.05
C LEU A 113 -9.08 19.74 -19.54
N LEU A 114 -8.76 18.59 -18.95
CA LEU A 114 -8.88 18.34 -17.52
C LEU A 114 -7.94 19.24 -16.72
N TYR A 115 -6.66 19.30 -17.09
CA TYR A 115 -5.66 20.18 -16.48
C TYR A 115 -6.09 21.64 -16.60
N LYS A 116 -6.49 22.10 -17.79
CA LYS A 116 -7.01 23.48 -17.96
C LYS A 116 -8.23 23.77 -17.08
N LEU A 117 -9.16 22.82 -16.94
CA LEU A 117 -10.33 23.02 -16.10
C LEU A 117 -9.97 22.98 -14.61
N ALA A 118 -9.00 22.16 -14.20
CA ALA A 118 -8.49 22.13 -12.83
C ALA A 118 -7.74 23.43 -12.49
N ASP A 119 -6.83 23.89 -13.35
CA ASP A 119 -6.10 25.15 -13.19
C ASP A 119 -7.07 26.34 -13.10
N MET A 120 -8.13 26.34 -13.92
CA MET A 120 -9.17 27.36 -13.85
C MET A 120 -10.03 27.25 -12.59
N LYS A 121 -10.21 26.06 -12.00
CA LYS A 121 -10.95 25.90 -10.75
C LYS A 121 -10.24 26.59 -9.59
N ASP A 122 -8.91 26.49 -9.56
CA ASP A 122 -8.05 27.03 -8.50
C ASP A 122 -7.69 28.51 -8.71
N ASP A 123 -8.15 29.12 -9.79
CA ASP A 123 -8.05 30.56 -10.02
C ASP A 123 -9.05 31.33 -9.13
N PHE A 124 -8.53 31.86 -8.02
CA PHE A 124 -9.29 32.65 -7.05
C PHE A 124 -9.82 33.98 -7.60
N SER A 125 -9.35 34.43 -8.77
CA SER A 125 -9.88 35.62 -9.46
C SER A 125 -11.24 35.39 -10.11
N LEU A 126 -11.68 34.13 -10.23
CA LEU A 126 -12.99 33.78 -10.79
C LEU A 126 -14.12 33.94 -9.77
N SER A 127 -15.30 34.33 -10.28
CA SER A 127 -16.53 34.36 -9.48
C SER A 127 -16.91 32.95 -8.98
N ILE A 128 -17.62 32.92 -7.85
CA ILE A 128 -18.11 31.67 -7.25
C ILE A 128 -18.96 30.87 -8.25
N ASP A 129 -19.79 31.54 -9.05
CA ASP A 129 -20.63 30.88 -10.05
C ASP A 129 -19.83 30.22 -11.17
N LYS A 130 -18.75 30.86 -11.63
CA LYS A 130 -17.83 30.27 -12.62
C LYS A 130 -17.10 29.06 -12.06
N ARG A 131 -16.66 29.11 -10.79
CA ARG A 131 -16.04 27.96 -10.12
C ARG A 131 -17.02 26.79 -9.97
N LYS A 132 -18.27 27.04 -9.55
CA LYS A 132 -19.34 26.01 -9.51
C LYS A 132 -19.69 25.43 -10.87
N GLU A 133 -19.56 26.21 -11.95
CA GLU A 133 -19.77 25.72 -13.31
C GLU A 133 -18.61 24.82 -13.78
N ILE A 134 -17.37 25.20 -13.46
CA ILE A 134 -16.18 24.37 -13.71
C ILE A 134 -16.27 23.05 -12.94
N GLU A 135 -16.67 23.07 -11.66
CA GLU A 135 -16.90 21.88 -10.84
C GLU A 135 -17.95 20.94 -11.47
N ARG A 136 -19.11 21.46 -11.88
CA ARG A 136 -20.14 20.67 -12.57
C ARG A 136 -19.63 20.04 -13.87
N ARG A 137 -18.74 20.73 -14.60
CA ARG A 137 -18.12 20.19 -15.82
C ARG A 137 -17.13 19.07 -15.51
N LEU A 138 -16.34 19.21 -14.43
CA LEU A 138 -15.44 18.17 -13.94
C LEU A 138 -16.25 16.94 -13.48
N GLU A 139 -17.30 17.11 -12.68
CA GLU A 139 -18.18 16.02 -12.24
C GLU A 139 -18.81 15.26 -13.42
N LYS A 140 -19.33 15.99 -14.41
CA LYS A 140 -19.92 15.38 -15.61
C LYS A 140 -18.88 14.63 -16.44
N PHE A 141 -17.66 15.14 -16.50
CA PHE A 141 -16.54 14.44 -17.11
C PHE A 141 -16.28 13.11 -16.38
N TRP A 142 -16.07 13.15 -15.06
CA TRP A 142 -15.77 11.97 -14.25
C TRP A 142 -16.88 10.91 -14.31
N LYS A 143 -18.15 11.31 -14.25
CA LYS A 143 -19.30 10.39 -14.38
C LYS A 143 -19.37 9.71 -15.75
N LYS A 144 -19.10 10.45 -16.83
CA LYS A 144 -19.05 9.87 -18.18
C LYS A 144 -17.85 8.93 -18.33
N TRP A 145 -16.74 9.28 -17.68
CA TRP A 145 -15.51 8.52 -17.70
C TRP A 145 -15.62 7.20 -16.92
N GLY A 146 -16.19 7.22 -15.71
CA GLY A 146 -16.44 6.02 -14.90
C GLY A 146 -17.29 4.99 -15.63
N ARG A 147 -18.34 5.43 -16.34
CA ARG A 147 -19.16 4.53 -17.19
C ARG A 147 -18.38 3.86 -18.32
N LEU A 148 -17.45 4.58 -18.94
CA LEU A 148 -16.60 4.04 -20.01
C LEU A 148 -15.70 2.93 -19.45
N VAL A 149 -15.07 3.18 -18.30
CA VAL A 149 -14.22 2.20 -17.60
C VAL A 149 -15.02 0.95 -17.23
N HIS A 150 -16.16 1.11 -16.56
CA HIS A 150 -17.07 0.01 -16.21
C HIS A 150 -17.40 -0.88 -17.42
N SER A 151 -17.75 -0.25 -18.55
CA SER A 151 -18.14 -0.97 -19.76
C SER A 151 -17.00 -1.80 -20.38
N ALA A 152 -15.75 -1.36 -20.21
CA ALA A 152 -14.59 -1.98 -20.81
C ALA A 152 -13.94 -3.04 -19.92
N THR A 153 -13.88 -2.80 -18.60
CA THR A 153 -13.23 -3.70 -17.65
C THR A 153 -14.19 -4.70 -17.01
N LYS A 154 -15.51 -4.48 -17.13
CA LYS A 154 -16.58 -5.20 -16.40
C LYS A 154 -16.45 -5.14 -14.87
N GLU A 155 -15.52 -4.33 -14.35
CA GLU A 155 -15.41 -4.04 -12.92
C GLU A 155 -16.57 -3.14 -12.53
N PRO A 156 -17.38 -3.43 -11.48
CA PRO A 156 -18.41 -2.52 -11.01
C PRO A 156 -17.77 -1.20 -10.59
N PHE A 157 -17.81 -0.21 -11.49
CA PHE A 157 -17.33 1.12 -11.21
C PHE A 157 -18.48 1.84 -10.51
N ASP A 158 -18.56 1.63 -9.20
CA ASP A 158 -19.41 2.45 -8.36
C ASP A 158 -18.62 3.75 -8.09
N ASP A 159 -19.11 4.87 -8.62
CA ASP A 159 -18.57 6.21 -8.38
C ASP A 159 -18.61 6.58 -6.86
N SER A 160 -19.28 5.77 -6.01
CA SER A 160 -19.25 5.85 -4.54
C SER A 160 -18.21 4.94 -3.88
N THR A 161 -17.59 4.03 -4.65
CA THR A 161 -16.39 3.26 -4.31
C THR A 161 -15.15 3.84 -4.97
N ILE A 162 -15.08 5.18 -5.09
CA ILE A 162 -13.78 5.81 -5.18
C ILE A 162 -13.06 5.33 -3.92
N TYR A 163 -12.15 4.38 -4.08
CA TYR A 163 -11.07 4.25 -3.14
C TYR A 163 -10.31 5.57 -3.23
N VAL A 164 -10.76 6.53 -2.41
CA VAL A 164 -9.99 7.69 -2.04
C VAL A 164 -9.06 7.12 -1.02
N ASN A 165 -7.75 7.07 -1.33
CA ASN A 165 -6.77 6.75 -0.30
C ASN A 165 -7.15 7.57 0.94
N PRO A 166 -7.37 6.95 2.10
CA PRO A 166 -7.87 7.63 3.28
C PRO A 166 -7.00 8.81 3.75
N ASN A 167 -5.73 8.83 3.33
CA ASN A 167 -4.79 9.92 3.60
C ASN A 167 -4.79 11.00 2.49
N ALA A 168 -5.68 10.94 1.51
CA ALA A 168 -5.68 11.77 0.31
C ALA A 168 -6.52 13.05 0.40
N GLU A 169 -7.11 13.40 1.54
CA GLU A 169 -7.74 14.72 1.71
C GLU A 169 -6.76 15.88 1.43
N ALA A 170 -5.44 15.64 1.49
CA ALA A 170 -4.41 16.62 1.15
C ALA A 170 -4.00 16.65 -0.34
N CYS A 171 -4.25 15.60 -1.13
CA CYS A 171 -3.73 15.46 -2.50
C CYS A 171 -4.75 14.76 -3.40
N GLY A 172 -5.56 15.55 -4.10
CA GLY A 172 -6.60 15.05 -5.00
C GLY A 172 -6.14 13.87 -5.87
N CYS A 173 -6.84 12.74 -5.78
CA CYS A 173 -6.71 11.57 -6.67
C CYS A 173 -5.27 11.08 -6.99
N ALA A 174 -4.29 11.28 -6.10
CA ALA A 174 -2.92 10.84 -6.35
C ALA A 174 -2.68 9.40 -5.90
N ALA A 175 -2.14 8.57 -6.79
CA ALA A 175 -1.59 7.25 -6.47
C ALA A 175 -0.50 7.36 -5.38
N PHE A 176 -0.60 6.57 -4.32
CA PHE A 176 0.35 6.57 -3.19
C PHE A 176 1.15 5.26 -3.17
N SER A 177 2.46 5.34 -3.01
CA SER A 177 3.34 4.16 -3.14
C SER A 177 3.18 3.16 -2.01
N LYS A 178 2.63 3.58 -0.86
CA LYS A 178 2.24 2.68 0.22
C LYS A 178 0.76 2.31 0.23
N ASP A 179 0.03 2.54 -0.86
CA ASP A 179 -1.34 2.03 -1.00
C ASP A 179 -1.29 0.51 -1.26
N ILE A 180 -1.51 -0.27 -0.21
CA ILE A 180 -1.37 -1.74 -0.24
C ILE A 180 -2.45 -2.39 -1.10
N TYR A 181 -3.67 -1.86 -1.07
CA TYR A 181 -4.77 -2.35 -1.90
C TYR A 181 -4.40 -2.20 -3.38
N LEU A 182 -3.87 -1.04 -3.74
CA LEU A 182 -3.39 -0.77 -5.09
C LEU A 182 -2.19 -1.63 -5.48
N ALA A 183 -1.21 -1.79 -4.59
CA ALA A 183 -0.07 -2.66 -4.82
C ALA A 183 -0.49 -4.10 -5.15
N LYS A 184 -1.46 -4.67 -4.40
CA LYS A 184 -2.04 -6.00 -4.66
C LYS A 184 -2.65 -6.10 -6.06
N ARG A 185 -3.41 -5.08 -6.50
CA ARG A 185 -4.00 -5.03 -7.86
C ARG A 185 -2.94 -4.98 -8.96
N LEU A 186 -1.80 -4.35 -8.71
CA LEU A 186 -0.71 -4.28 -9.68
C LEU A 186 0.12 -5.58 -9.74
N ILE A 187 0.17 -6.32 -8.62
CA ILE A 187 0.84 -7.64 -8.54
C ILE A 187 0.04 -8.72 -9.27
N ASP A 188 -1.25 -8.82 -8.99
CA ASP A 188 -2.15 -9.78 -9.65
C ASP A 188 -3.49 -9.11 -9.97
N PRO A 189 -3.67 -8.52 -11.16
CA PRO A 189 -4.87 -7.74 -11.49
C PRO A 189 -6.15 -8.58 -11.51
N VAL A 190 -6.05 -9.90 -11.66
CA VAL A 190 -7.22 -10.79 -11.76
C VAL A 190 -7.58 -11.37 -10.40
N ASN A 191 -6.58 -11.82 -9.63
CA ASN A 191 -6.79 -12.52 -8.37
C ASN A 191 -6.22 -11.74 -7.17
N TYR A 192 -6.15 -10.41 -7.24
CA TYR A 192 -5.64 -9.57 -6.13
C TYR A 192 -6.38 -9.79 -4.81
N SER A 193 -7.69 -10.10 -4.88
CA SER A 193 -8.49 -10.43 -3.69
C SER A 193 -8.10 -11.78 -3.09
N ASP A 194 -7.48 -12.66 -3.87
CA ASP A 194 -6.98 -13.96 -3.43
C ASP A 194 -5.56 -13.86 -2.85
N LEU A 195 -4.81 -12.78 -3.10
CA LEU A 195 -3.53 -12.54 -2.43
C LEU A 195 -3.73 -12.50 -0.90
N ARG A 196 -2.89 -13.26 -0.19
CA ARG A 196 -2.84 -13.28 1.27
C ARG A 196 -1.67 -12.40 1.67
N SER A 197 -1.95 -11.27 2.32
CA SER A 197 -0.96 -10.22 2.53
C SER A 197 -0.77 -9.89 4.01
N VAL A 198 0.47 -9.59 4.37
CA VAL A 198 0.88 -9.00 5.66
C VAL A 198 1.86 -7.87 5.36
N MET A 199 1.78 -6.77 6.10
CA MET A 199 2.76 -5.69 6.05
C MET A 199 3.65 -5.75 7.29
N VAL A 200 4.95 -5.51 7.11
CA VAL A 200 5.91 -5.26 8.18
C VAL A 200 6.38 -3.83 8.03
N GLY A 201 6.25 -3.04 9.08
CA GLY A 201 6.51 -1.61 9.03
C GLY A 201 6.96 -1.06 10.39
N ASP A 202 7.06 0.25 10.49
CA ASP A 202 7.32 0.93 11.74
C ASP A 202 6.09 1.70 12.23
N PHE A 203 6.23 2.47 13.31
CA PHE A 203 5.11 3.21 13.90
C PHE A 203 4.53 4.27 12.94
N GLY A 204 5.32 4.78 11.99
CA GLY A 204 4.86 5.70 10.96
C GLY A 204 3.94 5.05 9.92
N ASP A 205 3.92 3.72 9.83
CA ASP A 205 3.12 2.96 8.87
C ASP A 205 1.71 2.62 9.38
N GLU A 206 1.35 2.96 10.62
CA GLU A 206 0.02 2.61 11.15
C GLU A 206 -1.13 3.14 10.26
N GLY A 207 -1.00 4.37 9.75
CA GLY A 207 -2.00 4.97 8.85
C GLY A 207 -1.96 4.41 7.42
N VAL A 208 -0.88 3.72 7.05
CA VAL A 208 -0.71 3.07 5.75
C VAL A 208 -1.49 1.76 5.71
N SER A 209 -1.55 1.03 6.81
CA SER A 209 -2.32 -0.22 6.92
C SER A 209 -3.83 -0.03 6.69
N LEU A 210 -4.33 1.20 6.86
CA LEU A 210 -5.72 1.57 6.57
C LEU A 210 -6.03 1.57 5.07
N SER A 211 -5.00 1.53 4.22
CA SER A 211 -5.17 1.44 2.77
C SER A 211 -5.77 0.11 2.33
N ASP A 212 -5.55 -0.97 3.08
CA ASP A 212 -6.13 -2.29 2.87
C ASP A 212 -6.45 -2.97 4.21
N PRO A 213 -7.70 -2.92 4.69
CA PRO A 213 -8.09 -3.54 5.97
C PRO A 213 -7.80 -5.05 6.03
N GLU A 214 -7.67 -5.72 4.88
CA GLU A 214 -7.37 -7.16 4.82
C GLU A 214 -5.88 -7.49 5.04
N THR A 215 -5.02 -6.48 5.16
CA THR A 215 -3.58 -6.66 5.38
C THR A 215 -3.19 -6.24 6.80
N PRO A 216 -2.98 -7.19 7.74
CA PRO A 216 -2.45 -6.87 9.06
C PRO A 216 -1.06 -6.23 8.97
N LEU A 217 -0.77 -5.29 9.87
CA LEU A 217 0.54 -4.65 10.01
C LEU A 217 1.26 -5.16 11.26
N ILE A 218 2.46 -5.68 11.09
CA ILE A 218 3.41 -5.96 12.16
C ILE A 218 4.35 -4.77 12.30
N VAL A 219 4.23 -4.06 13.41
CA VAL A 219 5.07 -2.90 13.76
C VAL A 219 6.33 -3.41 14.46
N ILE A 220 7.49 -3.14 13.87
CA ILE A 220 8.76 -3.62 14.40
C ILE A 220 9.17 -2.85 15.67
N SER A 221 9.76 -3.57 16.63
CA SER A 221 10.28 -3.00 17.88
C SER A 221 11.76 -2.63 17.78
N ASN A 222 12.30 -1.96 18.80
CA ASN A 222 13.74 -1.72 18.89
C ASN A 222 14.56 -3.02 19.00
N GLY A 223 14.02 -4.06 19.64
CA GLY A 223 14.65 -5.40 19.68
C GLY A 223 14.81 -5.99 18.28
N VAL A 224 13.77 -5.89 17.45
CA VAL A 224 13.81 -6.31 16.04
C VAL A 224 14.88 -5.52 15.27
N ARG A 225 14.94 -4.20 15.45
CA ARG A 225 15.99 -3.34 14.85
C ARG A 225 17.41 -3.72 15.31
N SER A 226 17.55 -4.33 16.48
CA SER A 226 18.82 -4.83 17.01
C SER A 226 19.15 -6.28 16.58
N GLY A 227 18.27 -6.95 15.85
CA GLY A 227 18.51 -8.28 15.28
C GLY A 227 17.50 -9.36 15.69
N GLU A 228 16.48 -9.03 16.49
CA GLU A 228 15.48 -10.00 16.95
C GLU A 228 14.37 -10.28 15.92
N TRP A 229 14.73 -10.48 14.66
CA TRP A 229 13.79 -10.73 13.56
C TRP A 229 12.96 -12.02 13.69
N HIS A 230 13.32 -12.90 14.62
CA HIS A 230 12.54 -14.10 14.93
C HIS A 230 11.14 -13.77 15.48
N TYR A 231 10.94 -12.60 16.12
CA TYR A 231 9.60 -12.11 16.49
C TYR A 231 8.72 -11.90 15.25
N ILE A 232 9.28 -11.29 14.21
CA ILE A 232 8.58 -11.07 12.95
C ILE A 232 8.30 -12.41 12.28
N SER A 233 9.29 -13.30 12.20
CA SER A 233 9.10 -14.65 11.63
C SER A 233 7.98 -15.43 12.30
N SER A 234 7.94 -15.49 13.63
CA SER A 234 6.92 -16.26 14.37
C SER A 234 5.50 -15.72 14.09
N MET A 235 5.33 -14.39 14.08
CA MET A 235 4.04 -13.80 13.76
C MET A 235 3.64 -14.01 12.28
N VAL A 236 4.58 -13.85 11.34
CA VAL A 236 4.34 -14.11 9.91
C VAL A 236 3.92 -15.57 9.68
N ASP A 237 4.67 -16.52 10.25
CA ASP A 237 4.37 -17.94 10.15
C ASP A 237 2.99 -18.26 10.73
N ARG A 238 2.64 -17.62 11.84
CA ARG A 238 1.32 -17.76 12.43
C ARG A 238 0.22 -17.20 11.52
N LEU A 239 0.38 -15.99 11.00
CA LEU A 239 -0.62 -15.35 10.14
C LEU A 239 -0.83 -16.09 8.82
N PHE A 240 0.21 -16.74 8.28
CA PHE A 240 0.12 -17.56 7.07
C PHE A 240 -0.16 -19.05 7.32
N SER A 241 -0.33 -19.48 8.57
CA SER A 241 -0.44 -20.91 8.95
C SER A 241 -1.59 -21.70 8.30
N SER A 242 -2.62 -21.04 7.78
CA SER A 242 -3.82 -21.68 7.21
C SER A 242 -4.06 -21.21 5.77
N GLN A 243 -3.85 -22.08 4.78
CA GLN A 243 -4.02 -21.75 3.35
C GLN A 243 -5.47 -21.42 2.96
N ASP A 244 -6.44 -21.86 3.77
CA ASP A 244 -7.86 -21.63 3.57
C ASP A 244 -8.35 -20.29 4.18
N GLU A 245 -7.49 -19.61 4.95
CA GLU A 245 -7.84 -18.38 5.65
C GLU A 245 -6.93 -17.22 5.24
N LYS A 246 -7.52 -16.03 5.19
CA LYS A 246 -6.80 -14.78 5.04
C LYS A 246 -6.04 -14.43 6.33
N PRO A 247 -4.86 -13.82 6.25
CA PRO A 247 -4.10 -13.40 7.42
C PRO A 247 -4.90 -12.57 8.43
N TRP A 248 -5.78 -11.68 7.96
CA TRP A 248 -6.64 -10.89 8.84
C TRP A 248 -7.65 -11.73 9.64
N GLN A 249 -8.14 -12.84 9.09
CA GLN A 249 -9.04 -13.77 9.79
C GLN A 249 -8.27 -14.50 10.90
N VAL A 250 -7.04 -14.91 10.60
CA VAL A 250 -6.14 -15.51 11.59
C VAL A 250 -5.86 -14.51 12.71
N TYR A 251 -5.55 -13.25 12.37
CA TYR A 251 -5.38 -12.16 13.33
C TYR A 251 -6.60 -12.01 14.24
N ASP A 252 -7.81 -11.89 13.68
CA ASP A 252 -9.04 -11.66 14.45
C ASP A 252 -9.29 -12.77 15.47
N ARG A 253 -8.96 -14.01 15.10
CA ARG A 253 -9.04 -15.15 16.02
C ARG A 253 -7.99 -15.09 17.14
N ILE A 254 -6.76 -14.71 16.84
CA ILE A 254 -5.72 -14.51 17.87
C ILE A 254 -6.17 -13.38 18.81
N PHE A 255 -6.66 -12.26 18.26
CA PHE A 255 -7.17 -11.13 19.02
C PHE A 255 -8.33 -11.56 19.93
N ALA A 256 -9.32 -12.28 19.42
CA ALA A 256 -10.44 -12.77 20.22
C ALA A 256 -10.00 -13.70 21.37
N GLY A 257 -9.01 -14.56 21.13
CA GLY A 257 -8.46 -15.49 22.13
C GLY A 257 -7.38 -14.93 23.06
N SER A 258 -7.03 -13.65 22.91
CA SER A 258 -5.95 -13.00 23.67
C SER A 258 -6.44 -12.27 24.93
N SER A 259 -5.51 -11.97 25.84
CA SER A 259 -5.79 -11.34 27.14
C SER A 259 -5.94 -9.83 27.01
N ILE A 260 -6.93 -9.24 27.67
CA ILE A 260 -7.12 -7.78 27.66
C ILE A 260 -6.05 -7.12 28.55
N VAL A 261 -5.34 -6.12 28.02
CA VAL A 261 -4.29 -5.38 28.76
C VAL A 261 -4.49 -3.86 28.77
N GLY A 262 -5.42 -3.33 27.97
CA GLY A 262 -5.74 -1.91 27.94
C GLY A 262 -6.96 -1.61 27.09
N ASN A 263 -7.26 -0.32 26.91
CA ASN A 263 -8.33 0.12 26.01
C ASN A 263 -7.96 -0.22 24.56
N ASN A 264 -8.70 -1.14 23.95
CA ASN A 264 -8.48 -1.66 22.59
C ASN A 264 -7.13 -2.38 22.37
N GLU A 265 -6.44 -2.75 23.45
CA GLU A 265 -5.19 -3.51 23.40
C GLU A 265 -5.34 -4.87 24.08
N ARG A 266 -4.78 -5.88 23.43
CA ARG A 266 -4.72 -7.24 23.95
C ARG A 266 -3.30 -7.79 23.86
N SER A 267 -3.00 -8.83 24.62
CA SER A 267 -1.71 -9.51 24.59
C SER A 267 -1.87 -10.99 24.35
N CYS A 268 -1.01 -11.54 23.50
CA CYS A 268 -0.90 -12.97 23.26
C CYS A 268 0.55 -13.42 23.36
N SER A 269 0.75 -14.72 23.57
CA SER A 269 2.06 -15.35 23.41
C SER A 269 2.01 -16.39 22.29
N LEU A 270 3.04 -16.39 21.45
CA LEU A 270 3.27 -17.38 20.40
C LEU A 270 4.71 -17.85 20.56
N ASP A 271 4.93 -19.16 20.65
CA ASP A 271 6.26 -19.76 20.79
C ASP A 271 7.11 -19.19 21.95
N GLY A 272 6.45 -18.76 23.04
CA GLY A 272 7.11 -18.13 24.18
C GLY A 272 7.47 -16.65 23.99
N LEU A 273 7.23 -16.09 22.80
CA LEU A 273 7.37 -14.67 22.49
C LEU A 273 6.08 -13.92 22.83
N LYS A 274 6.19 -12.66 23.20
CA LYS A 274 5.04 -11.82 23.59
C LYS A 274 4.72 -10.80 22.51
N PHE A 275 3.43 -10.62 22.28
CA PHE A 275 2.92 -9.66 21.31
C PHE A 275 1.79 -8.86 21.92
N ARG A 276 1.77 -7.56 21.61
CA ARG A 276 0.60 -6.71 21.80
C ARG A 276 -0.18 -6.59 20.50
N LEU A 277 -1.49 -6.70 20.60
CA LEU A 277 -2.43 -6.65 19.49
C LEU A 277 -3.36 -5.47 19.69
N LYS A 278 -3.63 -4.73 18.62
CA LYS A 278 -4.51 -3.56 18.66
C LYS A 278 -5.37 -3.48 17.41
N ASN A 279 -6.67 -3.25 17.65
CA ASN A 279 -7.63 -2.90 16.62
C ASN A 279 -7.82 -1.37 16.62
N ARG A 280 -7.49 -0.73 15.51
CA ARG A 280 -7.65 0.72 15.32
C ARG A 280 -8.74 0.98 14.30
N MET A 281 -9.86 1.51 14.78
CA MET A 281 -10.96 1.95 13.93
C MET A 281 -10.77 3.40 13.53
N GLU A 282 -10.85 3.70 12.25
CA GLU A 282 -10.90 5.07 11.73
C GLU A 282 -12.06 5.24 10.77
N ILE A 283 -12.72 6.41 10.84
CA ILE A 283 -13.77 6.78 9.90
C ILE A 283 -13.09 7.47 8.72
N LEU A 284 -13.03 6.77 7.60
CA LEU A 284 -12.38 7.24 6.40
C LEU A 284 -13.43 7.43 5.31
N SER A 285 -13.62 8.68 4.89
CA SER A 285 -14.64 9.05 3.88
C SER A 285 -16.05 8.52 4.21
N GLY A 286 -16.40 8.49 5.50
CA GLY A 286 -17.71 8.02 5.98
C GLY A 286 -17.86 6.50 6.05
N ARG A 287 -16.78 5.73 5.89
CA ARG A 287 -16.75 4.28 6.11
C ARG A 287 -15.83 3.95 7.29
N ASP A 288 -16.26 3.00 8.10
CA ASP A 288 -15.48 2.45 9.19
C ASP A 288 -14.39 1.53 8.62
N SER A 289 -13.12 1.86 8.85
CA SER A 289 -11.96 1.05 8.48
C SER A 289 -11.26 0.54 9.72
N LEU A 290 -10.91 -0.75 9.72
CA LEU A 290 -10.21 -1.41 10.82
C LEU A 290 -8.76 -1.73 10.43
N ALA A 291 -7.80 -1.10 11.09
CA ALA A 291 -6.40 -1.51 11.06
C ALA A 291 -6.11 -2.54 12.16
N ARG A 292 -5.39 -3.60 11.79
CA ARG A 292 -4.96 -4.70 12.65
C ARG A 292 -3.47 -4.61 12.89
N LEU A 293 -3.10 -4.25 14.11
CA LEU A 293 -1.71 -3.96 14.46
C LEU A 293 -1.16 -5.04 15.40
N VAL A 294 0.08 -5.45 15.16
CA VAL A 294 0.88 -6.30 16.04
C VAL A 294 2.13 -5.53 16.46
N TYR A 295 2.42 -5.48 17.75
CA TYR A 295 3.66 -4.96 18.31
C TYR A 295 4.43 -6.10 18.99
N CYS A 296 5.72 -6.23 18.66
CA CYS A 296 6.62 -7.13 19.36
C CYS A 296 7.04 -6.50 20.70
N GLU A 297 6.86 -7.22 21.81
CA GLU A 297 7.26 -6.77 23.15
C GLU A 297 8.68 -7.19 23.53
#